data_AF-A0A660P2V1-F1
#
_entry.id   AF-A0A660P2V1-F1
#
_cell.length_a   1.000
_cell.length_b   1.000
_cell.length_c   1.000
_cell.angle_alpha   90.00
_cell.angle_beta   90.00
_cell.angle_gamma   90.00
#
_symmetry.space_group_name_H-M   'P 1'
#
loop_
_entity.id
_entity.type
_entity.pdbx_description
1 polymer ?
#
loop_
_entity_poly.entity_id
_entity_poly.type
_entity_poly.pdbx_seq_one_letter_code
_entity_poly.pdbx_strand_id
1 'polypeptide(L)'
;MMTTEDILSKLLLHNNNDWEIENVTCDDSTEEIHIMLKYRYDTIKVEEKEFPIFDFRHERSWRHLDMWQYKTILEARIPRYHDGEEVKSVAVPWALPNSRMSWLMEKKR
;
A
#
# COMPACT_ATOMS: atom_id res chain seq x y z
N MET A 1 0.89 2.80 -23.86
CA MET A 1 1.06 4.14 -23.26
C MET A 1 0.92 3.94 -21.75
N MET A 2 1.81 4.49 -20.92
CA MET A 2 1.62 4.45 -19.47
C MET A 2 0.59 5.47 -19.04
N THR A 3 -0.32 5.06 -18.18
CA THR A 3 -1.28 5.96 -17.51
C THR A 3 -0.58 6.72 -16.38
N THR A 4 -1.25 7.75 -15.84
CA THR A 4 -0.73 8.49 -14.68
C THR A 4 -0.66 7.58 -13.45
N GLU A 5 -1.65 6.69 -13.30
CA GLU A 5 -1.75 5.67 -12.27
C GLU A 5 -0.58 4.68 -12.34
N ASP A 6 -0.17 4.27 -13.54
CA ASP A 6 1.01 3.40 -13.72
C ASP A 6 2.30 4.06 -13.22
N ILE A 7 2.43 5.38 -13.45
CA ILE A 7 3.60 6.15 -12.99
C ILE A 7 3.59 6.24 -11.46
N LEU A 8 2.45 6.61 -10.87
CA LEU A 8 2.30 6.69 -9.42
C LEU A 8 2.53 5.34 -8.74
N SER A 9 1.97 4.26 -9.29
CA SER A 9 2.17 2.89 -8.79
C SER A 9 3.66 2.53 -8.74
N LYS A 10 4.42 2.83 -9.80
CA LYS A 10 5.87 2.59 -9.82
C LYS A 10 6.63 3.39 -8.78
N LEU A 11 6.25 4.65 -8.56
CA LEU A 11 6.91 5.53 -7.62
C LEU A 11 6.62 5.16 -6.16
N LEU A 12 5.39 4.74 -5.85
CA LEU A 12 4.92 4.50 -4.48
C LEU A 12 5.06 3.05 -4.04
N LEU A 13 4.83 2.10 -4.96
CA LEU A 13 4.75 0.68 -4.66
C LEU A 13 6.04 -0.08 -5.01
N HIS A 14 7.05 0.60 -5.59
CA HIS A 14 8.37 0.05 -5.92
C HIS A 14 8.34 -1.34 -6.59
N ASN A 15 7.52 -1.50 -7.63
CA ASN A 15 7.32 -2.75 -8.38
C ASN A 15 6.64 -3.88 -7.59
N ASN A 16 5.94 -3.59 -6.50
CA ASN A 16 4.96 -4.52 -5.97
C ASN A 16 3.74 -4.53 -6.91
N ASN A 17 3.55 -5.65 -7.61
CA ASN A 17 2.48 -5.85 -8.59
C ASN A 17 1.20 -6.46 -7.98
N ASP A 18 1.21 -6.73 -6.67
CA ASP A 18 0.07 -7.29 -5.94
C ASP A 18 -0.91 -6.19 -5.51
N TRP A 19 -0.48 -4.93 -5.55
CA TRP A 19 -1.26 -3.76 -5.20
C TRP A 19 -1.44 -2.86 -6.41
N GLU A 20 -2.61 -2.23 -6.49
CA GLU A 20 -2.92 -1.24 -7.52
C GLU A 20 -3.63 -0.03 -6.92
N ILE A 21 -3.50 1.10 -7.61
CA ILE A 21 -4.17 2.34 -7.23
C ILE A 21 -5.62 2.22 -7.67
N GLU A 22 -6.54 2.21 -6.71
CA GLU A 22 -7.98 2.21 -6.97
C GLU A 22 -8.48 3.64 -7.19
N ASN A 23 -7.97 4.60 -6.42
CA ASN A 23 -8.37 6.00 -6.53
C ASN A 23 -7.29 6.94 -5.97
N VAL A 24 -7.28 8.18 -6.46
CA VAL A 24 -6.45 9.27 -5.94
C VAL A 24 -7.32 10.50 -5.71
N THR A 25 -7.30 11.05 -4.50
CA THR A 25 -7.99 12.30 -4.16
C THR A 25 -7.00 13.31 -3.60
N CYS A 26 -7.15 14.56 -4.01
CA CYS A 26 -6.38 15.68 -3.49
C CYS A 26 -7.32 16.58 -2.70
N ASP A 27 -6.94 16.93 -1.48
CA ASP A 27 -7.63 17.90 -0.65
C ASP A 27 -6.71 19.11 -0.43
N ASP A 28 -7.00 20.19 -1.16
CA ASP A 28 -6.26 21.43 -1.11
C ASP A 28 -6.47 22.18 0.22
N SER A 29 -7.53 21.88 0.97
CA SER A 29 -7.80 22.53 2.25
C SER A 29 -6.91 22.02 3.37
N THR A 30 -6.50 20.76 3.29
CA THR A 30 -5.61 20.09 4.27
C THR A 30 -4.19 19.87 3.75
N GLU A 31 -3.97 20.18 2.46
CA GLU A 31 -2.75 19.93 1.71
C GLU A 31 -2.38 18.43 1.74
N GLU A 32 -3.37 17.56 1.52
CA GLU A 32 -3.20 16.10 1.57
C GLU A 32 -3.58 15.42 0.25
N ILE A 33 -2.79 14.44 -0.15
CA ILE A 33 -3.10 13.54 -1.27
C ILE A 33 -3.35 12.15 -0.69
N HIS A 34 -4.57 11.66 -0.84
CA HIS A 34 -4.97 10.33 -0.43
C HIS A 34 -4.95 9.39 -1.64
N ILE A 35 -4.27 8.25 -1.46
CA ILE A 35 -4.09 7.25 -2.50
C ILE A 35 -4.65 5.95 -1.96
N MET A 36 -5.83 5.57 -2.47
CA MET A 36 -6.47 4.32 -2.12
C MET A 36 -5.88 3.19 -2.94
N LEU A 37 -5.40 2.17 -2.24
CA LEU A 37 -4.77 0.99 -2.79
C LEU A 37 -5.66 -0.23 -2.57
N LYS A 38 -5.75 -1.05 -3.61
CA LYS A 38 -6.47 -2.31 -3.61
C LYS A 38 -5.51 -3.46 -3.90
N TYR A 39 -5.76 -4.60 -3.25
CA TYR A 39 -5.07 -5.84 -3.57
C TYR A 39 -5.65 -6.42 -4.86
N ARG A 40 -4.79 -6.71 -5.84
CA ARG A 40 -5.18 -7.05 -7.21
C ARG A 40 -5.77 -8.45 -7.37
N TYR A 41 -5.31 -9.39 -6.55
CA TYR A 41 -5.60 -10.81 -6.73
C TYR A 41 -6.62 -11.32 -5.71
N ASP A 42 -7.35 -12.37 -6.04
CA ASP A 42 -8.26 -13.05 -5.10
C ASP A 42 -7.53 -14.09 -4.22
N THR A 43 -6.25 -14.34 -4.51
CA THR A 43 -5.37 -15.24 -3.76
C THR A 43 -4.10 -14.53 -3.33
N ILE A 44 -3.60 -14.90 -2.17
CA ILE A 44 -2.36 -14.39 -1.59
C ILE A 44 -1.27 -15.43 -1.83
N LYS A 45 -0.19 -15.01 -2.49
CA LYS A 45 1.00 -15.85 -2.67
C LYS A 45 2.00 -15.57 -1.56
N VAL A 46 2.34 -16.60 -0.80
CA VAL A 46 3.38 -16.54 0.22
C VAL A 46 4.36 -17.67 -0.06
N GLU A 47 5.60 -17.30 -0.38
CA GLU A 47 6.64 -18.21 -0.85
C GLU A 47 6.18 -19.00 -2.09
N GLU A 48 6.00 -20.31 -1.98
CA GLU A 48 5.56 -21.20 -3.06
C GLU A 48 4.10 -21.68 -2.89
N LYS A 49 3.35 -21.08 -1.95
CA LYS A 49 1.96 -21.46 -1.66
C LYS A 49 1.00 -20.33 -2.00
N GLU A 50 -0.18 -20.70 -2.48
CA GLU A 50 -1.29 -19.79 -2.71
C GLU A 50 -2.41 -20.07 -1.70
N PHE A 51 -2.90 -19.03 -1.07
CA PHE A 51 -4.00 -19.09 -0.13
C PHE A 51 -5.16 -18.23 -0.62
N PRO A 52 -6.42 -18.67 -0.50
CA PRO A 52 -7.56 -17.80 -0.74
C PRO A 52 -7.59 -16.66 0.29
N ILE A 53 -8.09 -15.49 -0.12
CA ILE A 53 -8.37 -14.42 0.83
C ILE A 53 -9.45 -14.90 1.81
N PHE A 54 -9.12 -14.90 3.09
CA PHE A 54 -10.03 -15.26 4.17
C PHE A 54 -10.99 -14.11 4.47
N ASP A 55 -10.43 -12.93 4.73
CA ASP A 55 -11.14 -11.68 4.91
C ASP A 55 -10.19 -10.49 4.71
N PHE A 56 -10.68 -9.27 4.98
CA PHE A 56 -9.85 -8.07 5.00
C PHE A 56 -9.80 -7.47 6.40
N ARG A 57 -8.67 -6.86 6.74
CA ARG A 57 -8.59 -5.95 7.89
C ARG A 57 -9.43 -4.70 7.62
N HIS A 58 -9.77 -3.99 8.69
CA HIS A 58 -10.22 -2.61 8.58
C HIS A 58 -9.22 -1.78 7.78
N GLU A 59 -9.75 -0.79 7.07
CA GLU A 59 -8.95 0.17 6.34
C GLU A 59 -7.95 0.86 7.27
N ARG A 60 -6.73 1.02 6.78
CA ARG A 60 -5.66 1.69 7.50
C ARG A 60 -5.01 2.71 6.57
N SER A 61 -4.53 3.78 7.17
CA SER A 61 -3.78 4.82 6.49
C SER A 61 -2.30 4.79 6.92
N TRP A 62 -1.41 5.12 5.99
CA TRP A 62 0.02 5.24 6.21
C TRP A 62 0.54 6.53 5.62
N ARG A 63 1.39 7.22 6.39
CA ARG A 63 2.06 8.42 5.91
C ARG A 63 3.17 8.03 4.93
N HIS A 64 3.16 8.60 3.73
CA HIS A 64 4.19 8.45 2.71
C HIS A 64 4.92 9.76 2.44
N LEU A 65 6.09 9.73 1.79
CA LEU A 65 6.81 10.95 1.46
C LEU A 65 5.93 11.94 0.68
N ASP A 66 6.09 13.21 1.03
CA ASP A 66 5.35 14.31 0.42
C ASP A 66 5.60 14.42 -1.07
N MET A 67 4.52 14.61 -1.80
CA MET A 67 4.54 14.90 -3.23
C MET A 67 4.13 16.35 -3.41
N TRP A 68 4.97 17.14 -4.08
CA TRP A 68 4.68 18.55 -4.42
C TRP A 68 4.20 19.41 -3.25
N GLN A 69 4.77 19.20 -2.05
CA GLN A 69 4.43 19.87 -0.78
C GLN A 69 3.15 19.37 -0.09
N TYR A 70 2.39 18.47 -0.73
CA TYR A 70 1.25 17.81 -0.11
C TYR A 70 1.68 16.62 0.73
N LYS A 71 1.00 16.41 1.85
CA LYS A 71 1.15 15.20 2.64
C LYS A 71 0.55 14.04 1.87
N THR A 72 1.37 13.09 1.47
CA THR A 72 0.89 11.86 0.84
C THR A 72 0.46 10.85 1.90
N ILE A 73 -0.75 10.33 1.75
CA ILE A 73 -1.35 9.30 2.61
C ILE A 73 -1.75 8.12 1.72
N LEU A 74 -1.26 6.93 2.06
CA LEU A 74 -1.66 5.69 1.42
C LEU A 74 -2.75 5.05 2.27
N GLU A 75 -3.82 4.58 1.65
CA GLU A 75 -4.96 3.97 2.33
C GLU A 75 -5.23 2.60 1.72
N ALA A 76 -5.42 1.57 2.55
CA ALA A 76 -5.68 0.24 2.03
C ALA A 76 -6.37 -0.66 3.06
N ARG A 77 -7.13 -1.62 2.55
CA ARG A 77 -7.59 -2.79 3.32
C ARG A 77 -6.62 -3.94 3.09
N ILE A 78 -6.02 -4.45 4.16
CA ILE A 78 -5.03 -5.53 4.06
C ILE A 78 -5.76 -6.87 4.01
N PRO A 79 -5.59 -7.67 2.95
CA PRO A 79 -6.17 -9.00 2.90
C PRO A 79 -5.44 -9.92 3.89
N ARG A 80 -6.20 -10.87 4.44
CA ARG A 80 -5.71 -11.91 5.34
C ARG A 80 -5.92 -13.28 4.73
N TYR A 81 -5.06 -14.21 5.11
CA TYR A 81 -5.14 -15.61 4.69
C TYR A 81 -4.99 -16.51 5.91
N HIS A 82 -5.51 -17.73 5.81
CA HIS A 82 -5.33 -18.77 6.82
C HIS A 82 -4.30 -19.77 6.30
N ASP A 83 -3.19 -19.94 7.02
CA ASP A 83 -2.09 -20.82 6.58
C ASP A 83 -2.26 -22.29 7.00
N GLY A 84 -3.27 -22.55 7.83
CA GLY A 84 -3.60 -23.87 8.39
C GLY A 84 -3.58 -23.86 9.92
N GLU A 85 -2.83 -22.94 10.52
CA GLU A 85 -2.69 -22.79 11.98
C GLU A 85 -3.26 -21.45 12.45
N GLU A 86 -2.99 -20.36 11.73
CA GLU A 86 -3.39 -19.02 12.12
C GLU A 86 -3.78 -18.12 10.94
N VAL A 87 -4.48 -17.03 11.26
CA VAL A 87 -4.86 -16.01 10.28
C VAL A 87 -3.77 -14.93 10.20
N LYS A 88 -3.07 -14.89 9.08
CA LYS A 88 -1.97 -13.94 8.80
C LYS A 88 -2.43 -12.81 7.89
N SER A 89 -1.80 -11.64 8.04
CA SER A 89 -2.05 -10.48 7.16
C SER A 89 -0.92 -10.36 6.14
N VAL A 90 -1.25 -9.95 4.92
CA VAL A 90 -0.22 -9.68 3.89
C VAL A 90 0.69 -8.55 4.37
N ALA A 91 2.00 -8.73 4.18
CA ALA A 91 2.97 -7.70 4.45
C ALA A 91 2.81 -6.56 3.43
N VAL A 92 2.60 -5.34 3.91
CA VAL A 92 2.55 -4.15 3.04
C VAL A 92 3.93 -3.48 3.02
N PRO A 93 4.57 -3.31 1.85
CA PRO A 93 5.96 -2.83 1.77
C PRO A 93 6.21 -1.47 2.43
N TRP A 94 5.21 -0.57 2.39
CA TRP A 94 5.29 0.77 2.94
C TRP A 94 5.10 0.86 4.46
N ALA A 95 4.70 -0.23 5.14
CA ALA A 95 4.58 -0.25 6.61
C ALA A 95 5.64 -1.11 7.31
N LEU A 96 6.59 -1.70 6.57
CA LEU A 96 7.61 -2.55 7.16
C LEU A 96 8.63 -1.72 7.97
N PRO A 97 8.96 -2.14 9.21
CA PRO A 97 10.07 -1.55 9.95
C PRO A 97 11.37 -1.76 9.16
N ASN A 98 12.23 -0.73 9.11
CA ASN A 98 13.45 -0.68 8.30
C ASN A 98 13.25 -0.68 6.76
N SER A 99 12.03 -0.45 6.26
CA SER A 99 11.86 -0.17 4.84
C SER A 99 12.61 1.12 4.45
N ARG A 100 13.01 1.23 3.18
CA ARG A 100 13.59 2.47 2.62
C ARG A 100 12.71 3.70 2.92
N MET A 101 11.39 3.50 3.00
CA MET A 101 10.42 4.55 3.27
C MET A 101 10.45 5.00 4.72
N SER A 102 10.48 4.06 5.67
CA SER A 102 10.65 4.36 7.09
C SER A 102 11.92 5.18 7.34
N TRP A 103 13.03 4.81 6.70
CA TRP A 103 14.30 5.54 6.81
C TRP A 103 14.24 6.97 6.23
N LEU A 104 13.61 7.16 5.07
CA LEU A 104 13.49 8.50 4.46
C LEU A 104 12.60 9.44 5.28
N MET A 105 11.62 8.90 6.00
CA MET A 105 10.78 9.68 6.93
C MET A 105 11.56 10.16 8.15
N GLU A 106 12.41 9.32 8.73
CA GLU A 106 13.23 9.67 9.90
C GLU A 106 14.21 10.82 9.59
N LYS A 107 14.76 10.87 8.37
CA LYS A 107 15.69 11.92 7.94
C LYS A 107 15.05 13.31 7.77
N LYS A 108 13.72 13.38 7.58
CA LYS A 108 12.97 14.64 7.39
C LYS A 108 12.45 15.25 8.69
N ARG A 109 12.66 14.59 9.84
CA ARG A 109 12.37 15.14 11.18
C ARG A 109 13.58 15.87 11.73
#